data_AF-A0A6S6TU35-F1
#
_entry.id   AF-A0A6S6TU35-F1
#
_cell.length_a   1.000
_cell.length_b   1.000
_cell.length_c   1.000
_cell.angle_alpha   90.00
_cell.angle_beta   90.00
_cell.angle_gamma   90.00
#
_symmetry.space_group_name_H-M   'P 1'
#
loop_
_entity.id
_entity.type
_entity.pdbx_description
1 polymer ?
#
loop_
_entity_poly.entity_id
_entity_poly.type
_entity_poly.pdbx_seq_one_letter_code
_entity_poly.pdbx_strand_id
1 'polypeptide(L)'
;LHKEGKISTLIGTRSLLGEGWDAPHVNALILATQTGAYVTTNQIRGRAIRIDTNDELKTASIWHIIAMSGEMGTNELILADLHKRFKTFAGIHANALSIESGIERLKLDIDEQALKEDEVDIIEHSNNIMEQRLQDDIFNLKERWTHALEDVKEHSFKSGLQFSTKSSKVLDNFSKYVAHARAKTTFIIYSWFSSLVYNLKKLLSLRNDDGLKSKMYENDDYLSKVSNVVFYTLNKLELFHHKERANYAVRIEEVEKEYFRFSLEGASKRDNDLFLETLSQLFEPLERPKYIIVVHFLGQQEVFPVPHHFGVNRESAEVYLKIWKDFFVEFNKIELLSTYKDLGREYLLKAKAKYYAEQNEMNTRLIERWE
;
A
#
# COMPACT_ATOMS: atom_id res chain seq x y z
N LEU A 1 40.42 2.92 -3.06
CA LEU A 1 40.02 1.55 -2.78
C LEU A 1 41.24 0.66 -2.87
N HIS A 2 42.04 0.75 -1.82
CA HIS A 2 43.09 -0.19 -1.44
C HIS A 2 42.99 -0.26 0.08
N LYS A 3 43.16 -1.43 0.70
CA LYS A 3 42.98 -1.62 2.16
C LYS A 3 43.89 -0.68 2.98
N GLU A 4 44.99 -0.22 2.38
CA GLU A 4 45.95 0.73 2.96
C GLU A 4 45.51 2.21 2.83
N GLY A 5 44.32 2.53 2.29
CA GLY A 5 43.79 3.90 2.27
C GLY A 5 44.42 4.85 1.23
N LYS A 6 45.34 4.39 0.39
CA LYS A 6 46.03 5.22 -0.63
C LYS A 6 45.10 5.88 -1.66
N ILE A 7 43.92 5.30 -1.85
CA ILE A 7 42.84 5.87 -2.64
C ILE A 7 41.60 5.73 -1.78
N SER A 8 40.84 6.80 -1.56
CA SER A 8 39.59 6.78 -0.77
C SER A 8 38.35 6.91 -1.64
N THR A 9 38.45 7.61 -2.77
CA THR A 9 37.31 7.91 -3.65
C THR A 9 37.56 7.41 -5.06
N LEU A 10 36.53 6.84 -5.69
CA LEU A 10 36.51 6.54 -7.12
C LEU A 10 35.21 7.07 -7.73
N ILE A 11 35.35 7.76 -8.85
CA ILE A 11 34.22 8.26 -9.65
C ILE A 11 34.31 7.58 -11.01
N GLY A 12 33.21 7.02 -11.48
CA GLY A 12 33.17 6.30 -12.73
C GLY A 12 31.76 6.15 -13.26
N THR A 13 31.66 5.75 -14.52
CA THR A 13 30.36 5.47 -15.15
C THR A 13 29.88 4.08 -14.78
N ARG A 14 28.58 3.85 -14.98
CA ARG A 14 27.95 2.54 -14.80
C ARG A 14 28.68 1.43 -15.57
N SER A 15 29.12 1.71 -16.80
CA SER A 15 29.83 0.73 -17.63
C SER A 15 31.19 0.34 -17.03
N LEU A 16 31.91 1.30 -16.44
CA LEU A 16 33.22 1.03 -15.84
C LEU A 16 33.10 0.30 -14.49
N LEU A 17 32.17 0.73 -13.64
CA LEU A 17 32.04 0.21 -12.27
C LEU A 17 31.11 -1.02 -12.20
N GLY A 18 30.32 -1.25 -13.25
CA GLY A 18 29.35 -2.33 -13.35
C GLY A 18 29.93 -3.67 -13.80
N GLU A 19 31.14 -3.73 -14.36
CA GLU A 19 31.63 -4.93 -15.07
C GLU A 19 32.34 -5.98 -14.22
N GLY A 20 32.91 -5.67 -13.05
CA GLY A 20 33.65 -6.73 -12.34
C GLY A 20 34.62 -6.28 -11.27
N TRP A 21 34.32 -5.22 -10.55
CA TRP A 21 35.17 -4.73 -9.46
C TRP A 21 34.96 -5.49 -8.15
N ASP A 22 36.05 -6.03 -7.58
CA ASP A 22 36.09 -6.69 -6.28
C ASP A 22 36.73 -5.80 -5.21
N ALA A 23 35.88 -5.05 -4.51
CA ALA A 23 36.27 -4.17 -3.42
C ALA A 23 35.27 -4.34 -2.25
N PRO A 24 35.37 -5.41 -1.45
CA PRO A 24 34.42 -5.68 -0.37
C PRO A 24 34.44 -4.60 0.72
N HIS A 25 35.55 -3.87 0.84
CA HIS A 25 35.78 -2.76 1.77
C HIS A 25 35.09 -1.44 1.37
N VAL A 26 34.33 -1.40 0.26
CA VAL A 26 33.52 -0.23 -0.09
C VAL A 26 32.48 0.00 1.01
N ASN A 27 32.53 1.17 1.64
CA ASN A 27 31.63 1.57 2.72
C ASN A 27 30.68 2.72 2.34
N ALA A 28 30.84 3.30 1.15
CA ALA A 28 29.94 4.34 0.63
C ALA A 28 29.76 4.18 -0.89
N LEU A 29 28.52 4.32 -1.34
CA LEU A 29 28.13 4.34 -2.74
C LEU A 29 27.16 5.49 -2.99
N ILE A 30 27.52 6.41 -3.88
CA ILE A 30 26.66 7.53 -4.28
C ILE A 30 26.20 7.31 -5.71
N LEU A 31 24.88 7.18 -5.90
CA LEU A 31 24.25 6.95 -7.19
C LEU A 31 23.67 8.26 -7.73
N ALA A 32 24.46 8.94 -8.55
CA ALA A 32 24.05 10.13 -9.30
C ALA A 32 23.51 9.75 -10.70
N THR A 33 22.53 8.84 -10.77
CA THR A 33 21.94 8.40 -12.05
C THR A 33 20.42 8.45 -12.02
N GLN A 34 19.83 8.99 -13.09
CA GLN A 34 18.37 8.94 -13.37
C GLN A 34 17.96 7.68 -14.15
N THR A 35 18.87 6.75 -14.43
CA THR A 35 18.56 5.62 -15.33
C THR A 35 17.60 4.59 -14.72
N GLY A 36 16.50 4.29 -15.42
CA GLY A 36 15.53 3.25 -15.07
C GLY A 36 16.01 1.80 -15.27
N ALA A 37 17.30 1.57 -15.50
CA ALA A 37 17.89 0.25 -15.70
C ALA A 37 18.12 -0.45 -14.34
N TYR A 38 17.01 -0.88 -13.74
CA TYR A 38 16.93 -1.45 -12.39
C TYR A 38 17.95 -2.56 -12.10
N VAL A 39 18.10 -3.52 -13.03
CA VAL A 39 19.01 -4.68 -12.87
C VAL A 39 20.46 -4.22 -12.72
N THR A 40 20.90 -3.24 -13.51
CA THR A 40 22.29 -2.79 -13.48
C THR A 40 22.57 -1.92 -12.25
N THR A 41 21.60 -1.13 -11.80
CA THR A 41 21.71 -0.38 -10.52
C THR A 41 21.79 -1.34 -9.32
N ASN A 42 21.10 -2.47 -9.36
CA ASN A 42 21.22 -3.52 -8.34
C ASN A 42 22.60 -4.16 -8.33
N GLN A 43 23.21 -4.39 -9.50
CA GLN A 43 24.56 -4.93 -9.56
C GLN A 43 25.59 -4.02 -8.89
N ILE A 44 25.47 -2.69 -9.05
CA ILE A 44 26.37 -1.74 -8.39
C ILE A 44 26.11 -1.70 -6.87
N ARG A 45 24.85 -1.67 -6.43
CA ARG A 45 24.50 -1.75 -4.99
C ARG A 45 25.03 -3.04 -4.35
N GLY A 46 24.88 -4.17 -5.05
CA GLY A 46 25.42 -5.47 -4.66
C GLY A 46 26.94 -5.49 -4.44
N ARG A 47 27.69 -4.59 -5.08
CA ARG A 47 29.13 -4.43 -4.85
C ARG A 47 29.42 -3.71 -3.53
N ALA A 48 28.64 -2.68 -3.23
CA ALA A 48 28.78 -1.93 -1.99
C ALA A 48 28.41 -2.76 -0.76
N ILE A 49 27.40 -3.65 -0.84
CA ILE A 49 26.93 -4.44 0.32
C ILE A 49 27.67 -5.78 0.52
N ARG A 50 28.76 -6.03 -0.22
CA ARG A 50 29.53 -7.27 -0.05
C ARG A 50 30.03 -7.44 1.38
N ILE A 51 30.00 -8.68 1.86
CA ILE A 51 30.61 -9.06 3.13
C ILE A 51 32.13 -8.90 2.99
N ASP A 52 32.75 -8.17 3.92
CA ASP A 52 34.21 -8.17 4.09
C ASP A 52 34.55 -9.18 5.19
N THR A 53 35.25 -10.25 4.83
CA THR A 53 35.64 -11.29 5.80
C THR A 53 36.65 -10.80 6.84
N ASN A 54 37.25 -9.63 6.64
CA ASN A 54 38.21 -9.04 7.57
C ASN A 54 37.61 -7.98 8.50
N ASP A 55 36.35 -7.58 8.27
CA ASP A 55 35.66 -6.55 9.04
C ASP A 55 34.19 -6.94 9.22
N GLU A 56 33.88 -7.55 10.36
CA GLU A 56 32.53 -7.97 10.73
C GLU A 56 31.58 -6.79 10.99
N LEU A 57 32.13 -5.59 11.20
CA LEU A 57 31.36 -4.36 11.43
C LEU A 57 31.25 -3.52 10.16
N LYS A 58 31.70 -4.04 9.02
CA LYS A 58 31.64 -3.34 7.76
C LYS A 58 30.19 -3.01 7.41
N THR A 59 29.91 -1.72 7.33
CA THR A 59 28.64 -1.16 6.86
C THR A 59 28.87 -0.45 5.53
N ALA A 60 27.81 -0.35 4.72
CA ALA A 60 27.85 0.41 3.49
C ALA A 60 26.66 1.36 3.41
N SER A 61 26.93 2.65 3.26
CA SER A 61 25.91 3.67 3.04
C SER A 61 25.66 3.84 1.55
N ILE A 62 24.40 3.74 1.12
CA ILE A 62 24.00 3.86 -0.29
C ILE A 62 23.13 5.11 -0.44
N TRP A 63 23.63 6.09 -1.16
CA TRP A 63 22.96 7.36 -1.40
C TRP A 63 22.35 7.38 -2.81
N HIS A 64 21.07 7.72 -2.88
CA HIS A 64 20.38 7.98 -4.14
C HIS A 64 20.18 9.49 -4.27
N ILE A 65 20.86 10.12 -5.22
CA ILE A 65 20.69 11.55 -5.47
C ILE A 65 19.51 11.75 -6.42
N ILE A 66 18.60 12.63 -6.04
CA ILE A 66 17.52 13.12 -6.89
C ILE A 66 17.72 14.62 -7.14
N ALA A 67 17.32 15.07 -8.32
CA ALA A 67 17.26 16.48 -8.65
C ALA A 67 15.80 16.85 -8.83
N MET A 68 15.31 17.81 -8.05
CA MET A 68 13.95 18.32 -8.18
C MET A 68 13.93 19.40 -9.27
N SER A 69 12.88 19.42 -10.08
CA SER A 69 12.56 20.48 -11.02
C SER A 69 11.68 21.53 -10.34
N GLY A 70 11.79 22.80 -10.73
CA GLY A 70 10.80 23.83 -10.35
C GLY A 70 9.46 23.69 -11.08
N GLU A 71 9.31 22.70 -11.97
CA GLU A 71 8.05 22.38 -12.64
C GLU A 71 7.29 21.26 -11.91
N MET A 72 6.09 21.58 -11.42
CA MET A 72 5.24 20.70 -10.59
C MET A 72 5.06 19.28 -11.13
N GLY A 73 4.87 19.09 -12.45
CA GLY A 73 4.61 17.78 -13.05
C GLY A 73 5.85 16.90 -13.28
N THR A 74 7.06 17.49 -13.24
CA THR A 74 8.31 16.74 -13.48
C THR A 74 8.74 15.99 -12.21
N ASN A 75 8.44 16.54 -11.03
CA ASN A 75 8.82 15.96 -9.74
C ASN A 75 8.07 14.66 -9.44
N GLU A 76 6.79 14.55 -9.80
CA GLU A 76 5.99 13.32 -9.64
C GLU A 76 6.67 12.12 -10.31
N LEU A 77 7.19 12.30 -11.54
CA LEU A 77 7.88 11.24 -12.27
C LEU A 77 9.20 10.84 -11.62
N ILE A 78 9.94 11.82 -11.08
CA ILE A 78 11.22 11.61 -10.39
C ILE A 78 11.00 10.85 -9.09
N LEU A 79 10.01 11.25 -8.30
CA LEU A 79 9.62 10.57 -7.07
C LEU A 79 9.11 9.16 -7.37
N ALA A 80 8.28 8.97 -8.41
CA ALA A 80 7.82 7.64 -8.81
C ALA A 80 8.97 6.68 -9.18
N ASP A 81 10.02 7.16 -9.85
CA ASP A 81 11.21 6.34 -10.12
C ASP A 81 12.01 6.04 -8.83
N LEU A 82 12.12 7.01 -7.93
CA LEU A 82 12.75 6.81 -6.62
C LEU A 82 12.03 5.74 -5.80
N HIS A 83 10.69 5.79 -5.70
CA HIS A 83 9.88 4.77 -5.03
C HIS A 83 10.18 3.36 -5.57
N LYS A 84 10.27 3.20 -6.90
CA LYS A 84 10.60 1.91 -7.53
C LYS A 84 11.98 1.39 -7.11
N ARG A 85 12.99 2.26 -7.02
CA ARG A 85 14.37 1.88 -6.63
C ARG A 85 14.47 1.33 -5.20
N PHE A 86 13.61 1.79 -4.30
CA PHE A 86 13.63 1.36 -2.90
C PHE A 86 12.84 0.07 -2.63
N LYS A 87 12.00 -0.40 -3.56
CA LYS A 87 11.33 -1.71 -3.47
C LYS A 87 12.29 -2.89 -3.50
N THR A 88 13.48 -2.72 -4.11
CA THR A 88 14.44 -3.82 -4.31
C THR A 88 15.08 -4.39 -3.05
N PHE A 89 15.28 -3.56 -2.03
CA PHE A 89 16.10 -3.91 -0.88
C PHE A 89 15.33 -3.61 0.38
N ALA A 90 15.26 -4.63 1.23
CA ALA A 90 14.82 -4.42 2.59
C ALA A 90 15.88 -3.66 3.38
N GLY A 91 15.42 -2.93 4.39
CA GLY A 91 16.28 -2.50 5.48
C GLY A 91 15.46 -1.97 6.63
N ILE A 92 16.16 -1.49 7.66
CA ILE A 92 15.48 -1.06 8.89
C ILE A 92 14.63 0.18 8.63
N HIS A 93 13.42 0.18 9.18
CA HIS A 93 12.55 1.34 9.29
C HIS A 93 13.17 2.43 10.18
N ALA A 94 13.03 3.69 9.78
CA ALA A 94 13.68 4.84 10.43
C ALA A 94 13.39 4.90 11.93
N ASN A 95 12.12 4.73 12.30
CA ASN A 95 11.63 4.97 13.66
C ASN A 95 11.12 3.69 14.36
N ALA A 96 11.27 2.52 13.74
CA ALA A 96 10.73 1.26 14.25
C ALA A 96 11.74 0.12 14.10
N LEU A 97 11.65 -0.88 14.97
CA LEU A 97 12.43 -2.11 14.91
C LEU A 97 11.78 -3.10 13.93
N SER A 98 11.69 -2.70 12.67
CA SER A 98 11.16 -3.52 11.59
C SER A 98 12.07 -3.48 10.38
N ILE A 99 12.13 -4.60 9.66
CA ILE A 99 12.85 -4.71 8.38
C ILE A 99 11.80 -4.76 7.27
N GLU A 100 11.88 -3.81 6.35
CA GLU A 100 10.91 -3.68 5.27
C GLU A 100 11.55 -3.12 3.99
N SER A 101 10.93 -3.42 2.85
CA SER A 101 11.24 -2.84 1.55
C SER A 101 10.46 -1.53 1.34
N GLY A 102 10.89 -0.70 0.39
CA GLY A 102 10.22 0.56 0.09
C GLY A 102 10.93 1.78 0.66
N ILE A 103 10.52 2.95 0.21
CA ILE A 103 11.11 4.24 0.61
C ILE A 103 10.45 4.78 1.88
N GLU A 104 9.26 4.29 2.20
CA GLU A 104 8.43 4.67 3.34
C GLU A 104 9.17 4.42 4.66
N ARG A 105 10.02 3.39 4.69
CA ARG A 105 10.93 3.07 5.79
C ARG A 105 11.94 4.17 6.10
N LEU A 106 12.09 5.15 5.21
CA LEU A 106 12.95 6.31 5.42
C LEU A 106 12.24 7.45 6.14
N LYS A 107 10.90 7.46 6.17
CA LYS A 107 10.10 8.59 6.70
C LYS A 107 10.56 9.93 6.16
N LEU A 108 10.64 10.02 4.83
CA LEU A 108 10.88 11.28 4.18
C LEU A 108 9.62 12.14 4.31
N ASP A 109 9.76 13.34 4.86
CA ASP A 109 8.71 14.37 4.89
C ASP A 109 8.60 15.07 3.52
N ILE A 110 8.58 14.28 2.44
CA ILE A 110 8.32 14.79 1.08
C ILE A 110 6.81 14.65 0.88
N ASP A 111 6.05 15.55 1.50
CA ASP A 111 4.65 15.72 1.13
C ASP A 111 4.61 16.47 -0.20
N GLU A 112 4.11 15.82 -1.26
CA GLU A 112 3.98 16.43 -2.60
C GLU A 112 3.13 17.72 -2.55
N GLN A 113 2.28 17.87 -1.52
CA GLN A 113 1.47 19.08 -1.29
C GLN A 113 2.23 20.17 -0.54
N ALA A 114 3.23 19.82 0.27
CA ALA A 114 4.09 20.78 0.98
C ALA A 114 5.08 21.50 0.05
N LEU A 115 5.33 20.95 -1.15
CA LEU A 115 6.13 21.59 -2.21
C LEU A 115 5.57 22.95 -2.69
N LYS A 116 4.41 23.38 -2.17
CA LYS A 116 3.72 24.61 -2.58
C LYS A 116 4.14 25.88 -1.85
N GLU A 117 4.79 25.79 -0.68
CA GLU A 117 5.05 26.98 0.15
C GLU A 117 6.54 27.36 0.30
N ASP A 118 7.49 26.41 0.30
CA ASP A 118 8.94 26.71 0.22
C ASP A 118 9.75 25.45 -0.22
N GLU A 119 10.02 25.28 -1.53
CA GLU A 119 10.76 24.11 -2.08
C GLU A 119 12.17 23.93 -1.49
N VAL A 120 12.82 25.02 -1.05
CA VAL A 120 14.19 25.00 -0.52
C VAL A 120 14.23 24.32 0.86
N ASP A 121 13.21 24.53 1.70
CA ASP A 121 13.16 23.99 3.07
C ASP A 121 12.98 22.48 3.08
N ILE A 122 12.18 21.92 2.16
CA ILE A 122 11.92 20.46 2.09
C ILE A 122 13.16 19.68 1.66
N ILE A 123 13.92 20.20 0.70
CA ILE A 123 15.16 19.56 0.22
C ILE A 123 16.20 19.59 1.33
N GLU A 124 16.37 20.74 1.99
CA GLU A 124 17.32 20.90 3.10
C GLU A 124 16.94 20.01 4.28
N HIS A 125 15.66 20.00 4.68
CA HIS A 125 15.13 19.13 5.73
C HIS A 125 15.34 17.65 5.42
N SER A 126 15.05 17.20 4.19
CA SER A 126 15.27 15.81 3.77
C SER A 126 16.74 15.42 3.83
N ASN A 127 17.65 16.29 3.38
CA ASN A 127 19.09 16.05 3.47
C ASN A 127 19.55 15.96 4.93
N ASN A 128 19.08 16.87 5.79
CA ASN A 128 19.40 16.88 7.22
C ASN A 128 18.96 15.59 7.91
N ILE A 129 17.75 15.08 7.62
CA ILE A 129 17.27 13.79 8.16
C ILE A 129 18.19 12.64 7.72
N MET A 130 18.60 12.59 6.45
CA MET A 130 19.47 11.52 5.94
C MET A 130 20.88 11.58 6.54
N GLU A 131 21.44 12.78 6.72
CA GLU A 131 22.73 12.98 7.38
C GLU A 131 22.68 12.57 8.85
N GLN A 132 21.68 13.02 9.59
CA GLN A 132 21.49 12.65 10.99
C GLN A 132 21.34 11.13 11.13
N ARG A 133 20.53 10.51 10.26
CA ARG A 133 20.35 9.06 10.25
C ARG A 133 21.66 8.32 10.02
N LEU A 134 22.51 8.77 9.09
CA LEU A 134 23.81 8.15 8.89
C LEU A 134 24.64 8.23 10.18
N GLN A 135 24.67 9.39 10.85
CA GLN A 135 25.40 9.58 12.10
C GLN A 135 24.91 8.62 13.20
N ASP A 136 23.59 8.47 13.34
CA ASP A 136 22.98 7.57 14.32
C ASP A 136 23.24 6.08 14.00
N ASP A 137 23.16 5.71 12.71
CA ASP A 137 23.32 4.33 12.25
C ASP A 137 24.77 3.84 12.26
N ILE A 138 25.77 4.73 12.12
CA ILE A 138 27.19 4.34 12.13
C ILE A 138 27.56 3.46 13.34
N PHE A 139 26.97 3.73 14.50
CA PHE A 139 27.27 2.98 15.74
C PHE A 139 26.20 1.95 16.09
N ASN A 140 24.93 2.22 15.78
CA ASN A 140 23.81 1.43 16.32
C ASN A 140 23.16 0.48 15.30
N LEU A 141 23.55 0.53 14.03
CA LEU A 141 22.87 -0.22 12.96
C LEU A 141 22.83 -1.73 13.22
N LYS A 142 23.92 -2.32 13.74
CA LYS A 142 23.99 -3.76 14.05
C LYS A 142 22.98 -4.15 15.13
N GLU A 143 22.88 -3.38 16.20
CA GLU A 143 21.93 -3.62 17.29
C GLU A 143 20.48 -3.48 16.79
N ARG A 144 20.21 -2.43 16.01
CA ARG A 144 18.89 -2.23 15.40
C ARG A 144 18.48 -3.41 14.52
N TRP A 145 19.40 -3.94 13.68
CA TRP A 145 19.13 -5.12 12.86
C TRP A 145 18.86 -6.35 13.73
N THR A 146 19.67 -6.54 14.77
CA THR A 146 19.54 -7.69 15.68
C THR A 146 18.18 -7.69 16.36
N HIS A 147 17.78 -6.56 16.96
CA HIS A 147 16.47 -6.43 17.60
C HIS A 147 15.31 -6.56 16.61
N ALA A 148 15.43 -5.98 15.42
CA ALA A 148 14.41 -6.13 14.39
C ALA A 148 14.29 -7.57 13.85
N LEU A 149 15.27 -8.44 14.11
CA LEU A 149 15.20 -9.88 13.80
C LEU A 149 14.66 -10.70 15.00
N GLU A 150 14.97 -10.32 16.23
CA GLU A 150 14.53 -11.03 17.44
C GLU A 150 13.02 -10.98 17.66
N ASP A 151 12.38 -9.87 17.30
CA ASP A 151 10.94 -9.63 17.51
C ASP A 151 10.03 -10.36 16.48
N VAL A 152 10.61 -11.25 15.67
CA VAL A 152 9.98 -11.81 14.47
C VAL A 152 9.64 -13.29 14.67
N LYS A 153 8.43 -13.72 14.28
CA LYS A 153 7.95 -15.08 14.56
C LYS A 153 8.32 -16.09 13.49
N GLU A 154 8.17 -15.73 12.21
CA GLU A 154 8.29 -16.67 11.09
C GLU A 154 9.56 -16.48 10.26
N HIS A 155 10.38 -15.47 10.59
CA HIS A 155 11.68 -15.15 9.97
C HIS A 155 11.63 -15.22 8.44
N SER A 156 10.62 -14.60 7.84
CA SER A 156 10.39 -14.61 6.40
C SER A 156 9.87 -13.28 5.86
N PHE A 157 10.18 -12.97 4.60
CA PHE A 157 9.59 -11.80 3.94
C PHE A 157 8.14 -12.11 3.53
N LYS A 158 7.21 -11.39 4.15
CA LYS A 158 5.79 -11.40 3.81
C LYS A 158 5.42 -10.14 3.06
N SER A 159 4.90 -10.31 1.85
CA SER A 159 4.32 -9.21 1.07
C SER A 159 3.07 -8.69 1.79
N GLY A 160 2.91 -7.38 1.82
CA GLY A 160 1.69 -6.73 2.25
C GLY A 160 1.35 -5.55 1.34
N LEU A 161 0.07 -5.26 1.21
CA LEU A 161 -0.41 -4.09 0.50
C LEU A 161 -0.68 -3.00 1.55
N GLN A 162 0.08 -1.90 1.53
CA GLN A 162 -0.24 -0.72 2.31
C GLN A 162 -1.23 0.17 1.56
N PHE A 163 -2.22 0.69 2.27
CA PHE A 163 -3.24 1.60 1.75
C PHE A 163 -3.40 2.81 2.67
N SER A 164 -3.38 4.02 2.10
CA SER A 164 -3.65 5.28 2.81
C SER A 164 -5.10 5.73 2.62
N THR A 165 -5.80 6.06 3.71
CA THR A 165 -7.15 6.62 3.63
C THR A 165 -7.16 8.14 3.42
N LYS A 166 -6.04 8.84 3.61
CA LYS A 166 -5.96 10.32 3.58
C LYS A 166 -6.25 10.95 2.22
N SER A 167 -6.05 10.20 1.14
CA SER A 167 -5.94 10.74 -0.23
C SER A 167 -6.98 10.17 -1.21
N SER A 168 -8.01 9.48 -0.73
CA SER A 168 -9.10 8.99 -1.59
C SER A 168 -10.46 9.58 -1.21
N LYS A 169 -10.83 10.71 -1.83
CA LYS A 169 -12.20 11.26 -1.70
C LYS A 169 -13.26 10.25 -2.16
N VAL A 170 -12.94 9.40 -3.13
CA VAL A 170 -13.83 8.34 -3.62
C VAL A 170 -14.14 7.31 -2.53
N LEU A 171 -13.09 6.73 -1.91
CA LEU A 171 -13.30 5.74 -0.85
C LEU A 171 -13.92 6.36 0.39
N ASP A 172 -13.54 7.58 0.74
CA ASP A 172 -14.07 8.28 1.91
C ASP A 172 -15.55 8.64 1.74
N ASN A 173 -15.99 8.96 0.51
CA ASN A 173 -17.41 9.15 0.20
C ASN A 173 -18.20 7.83 0.20
N PHE A 174 -17.60 6.75 -0.33
CA PHE A 174 -18.24 5.44 -0.36
C PHE A 174 -18.35 4.83 1.04
N SER A 175 -17.32 4.92 1.88
CA SER A 175 -17.32 4.43 3.27
C SER A 175 -18.35 5.18 4.12
N LYS A 176 -18.37 6.53 4.05
CA LYS A 176 -19.38 7.37 4.70
C LYS A 176 -20.79 7.00 4.25
N TYR A 177 -20.97 6.66 2.97
CA TYR A 177 -22.27 6.21 2.48
C TYR A 177 -22.67 4.85 3.07
N VAL A 178 -21.78 3.84 3.02
CA VAL A 178 -22.04 2.52 3.61
C VAL A 178 -22.47 2.67 5.07
N ALA A 179 -21.78 3.54 5.81
CA ALA A 179 -22.10 3.78 7.19
C ALA A 179 -23.39 4.59 7.40
N HIS A 180 -23.69 5.56 6.54
CA HIS A 180 -24.97 6.28 6.57
C HIS A 180 -26.16 5.38 6.21
N ALA A 181 -26.01 4.53 5.19
CA ALA A 181 -27.00 3.54 4.79
C ALA A 181 -27.27 2.56 5.94
N ARG A 182 -26.23 2.10 6.63
CA ARG A 182 -26.38 1.31 7.86
C ARG A 182 -26.97 2.08 9.01
N ALA A 183 -26.55 3.31 9.27
CA ALA A 183 -27.16 4.14 10.30
C ALA A 183 -28.66 4.28 10.03
N LYS A 184 -29.09 4.37 8.77
CA LYS A 184 -30.50 4.37 8.36
C LYS A 184 -31.16 2.99 8.52
N THR A 185 -30.52 1.89 8.16
CA THR A 185 -31.05 0.53 8.35
C THR A 185 -31.14 0.15 9.83
N THR A 186 -30.09 0.40 10.61
CA THR A 186 -30.04 0.30 12.07
C THR A 186 -31.00 1.28 12.72
N PHE A 187 -31.22 2.49 12.18
CA PHE A 187 -32.25 3.42 12.67
C PHE A 187 -33.67 2.95 12.35
N ILE A 188 -33.91 2.31 11.20
CA ILE A 188 -35.20 1.71 10.87
C ILE A 188 -35.46 0.50 11.77
N ILE A 189 -34.47 -0.38 11.95
CA ILE A 189 -34.53 -1.52 12.87
C ILE A 189 -34.66 -1.04 14.31
N TYR A 190 -33.91 -0.02 14.73
CA TYR A 190 -33.99 0.61 16.05
C TYR A 190 -35.27 1.41 16.20
N SER A 191 -35.87 1.98 15.16
CA SER A 191 -37.20 2.63 15.20
C SER A 191 -38.29 1.57 15.42
N TRP A 192 -38.18 0.45 14.72
CA TRP A 192 -39.04 -0.72 14.91
C TRP A 192 -38.86 -1.32 16.32
N PHE A 193 -37.62 -1.59 16.74
CA PHE A 193 -37.28 -2.13 18.05
C PHE A 193 -37.54 -1.14 19.17
N SER A 194 -37.31 0.17 18.99
CA SER A 194 -37.61 1.19 19.99
C SER A 194 -39.10 1.40 20.13
N SER A 195 -39.93 1.19 19.10
CA SER A 195 -41.39 1.15 19.28
C SER A 195 -41.83 -0.05 20.15
N LEU A 196 -41.19 -1.21 19.97
CA LEU A 196 -41.43 -2.43 20.75
C LEU A 196 -40.91 -2.29 22.19
N VAL A 197 -39.69 -1.77 22.33
CA VAL A 197 -38.98 -1.51 23.58
C VAL A 197 -39.55 -0.29 24.31
N TYR A 198 -40.15 0.70 23.65
CA TYR A 198 -40.88 1.80 24.29
C TYR A 198 -42.18 1.28 24.94
N ASN A 199 -42.90 0.40 24.25
CA ASN A 199 -44.04 -0.32 24.84
C ASN A 199 -43.60 -1.20 26.02
N LEU A 200 -42.40 -1.79 25.98
CA LEU A 200 -41.83 -2.60 27.07
C LEU A 200 -41.23 -1.76 28.23
N LYS A 201 -40.57 -0.63 27.93
CA LYS A 201 -39.92 0.27 28.88
C LYS A 201 -40.93 1.14 29.61
N LYS A 202 -42.06 1.48 28.98
CA LYS A 202 -43.23 2.07 29.64
C LYS A 202 -43.78 1.16 30.74
N LEU A 203 -43.61 -0.16 30.62
CA LEU A 203 -44.00 -1.15 31.63
C LEU A 203 -42.97 -1.30 32.77
N LEU A 204 -41.70 -0.97 32.54
CA LEU A 204 -40.59 -1.35 33.43
C LEU A 204 -39.68 -0.20 33.92
N SER A 205 -39.99 1.06 33.57
CA SER A 205 -39.32 2.28 34.07
C SER A 205 -37.79 2.19 34.18
N LEU A 206 -37.09 2.03 33.06
CA LEU A 206 -35.61 2.03 33.02
C LEU A 206 -35.05 3.17 32.17
N ARG A 207 -34.03 3.82 32.74
CA ARG A 207 -33.33 5.00 32.22
C ARG A 207 -32.30 4.61 31.16
N ASN A 208 -32.14 5.45 30.13
CA ASN A 208 -31.12 5.30 29.08
C ASN A 208 -29.84 6.05 29.45
N ASP A 209 -28.71 5.52 28.99
CA ASP A 209 -27.45 6.24 28.88
C ASP A 209 -26.81 5.85 27.53
N ASP A 210 -26.59 6.85 26.67
CA ASP A 210 -26.01 6.71 25.32
C ASP A 210 -24.92 7.78 25.17
N GLY A 211 -23.69 7.39 24.83
CA GLY A 211 -22.63 8.37 24.54
C GLY A 211 -21.27 7.82 24.09
N LEU A 212 -20.91 8.15 22.85
CA LEU A 212 -19.56 8.21 22.24
C LEU A 212 -18.78 6.90 21.98
N LYS A 213 -18.94 6.28 20.79
CA LYS A 213 -17.90 5.45 20.10
C LYS A 213 -18.11 5.28 18.57
N SER A 214 -18.41 6.32 17.79
CA SER A 214 -18.84 6.12 16.37
C SER A 214 -17.77 6.25 15.27
N LYS A 215 -16.62 6.89 15.50
CA LYS A 215 -15.72 7.26 14.37
C LYS A 215 -14.60 6.26 14.05
N MET A 216 -14.28 5.35 14.97
CA MET A 216 -13.14 4.43 14.86
C MET A 216 -13.53 3.05 14.27
N TYR A 217 -14.82 2.68 14.32
CA TYR A 217 -15.33 1.39 13.82
C TYR A 217 -15.70 1.39 12.32
N GLU A 218 -15.66 2.55 11.65
CA GLU A 218 -16.32 2.76 10.36
C GLU A 218 -15.43 2.39 9.17
N ASN A 219 -14.12 2.66 9.26
CA ASN A 219 -13.14 2.36 8.21
C ASN A 219 -12.68 0.88 8.24
N ASP A 220 -12.54 0.28 9.42
CA ASP A 220 -12.13 -1.13 9.58
C ASP A 220 -13.11 -2.10 8.92
N ASP A 221 -14.42 -1.86 9.04
CA ASP A 221 -15.44 -2.73 8.46
C ASP A 221 -15.42 -2.67 6.91
N TYR A 222 -15.27 -1.48 6.32
CA TYR A 222 -15.21 -1.35 4.87
C TYR A 222 -13.98 -2.06 4.29
N LEU A 223 -12.79 -1.78 4.82
CA LEU A 223 -11.55 -2.41 4.35
C LEU A 223 -11.57 -3.93 4.54
N SER A 224 -12.15 -4.41 5.64
CA SER A 224 -12.41 -5.83 5.86
C SER A 224 -13.35 -6.42 4.82
N LYS A 225 -14.46 -5.76 4.48
CA LYS A 225 -15.38 -6.24 3.45
C LYS A 225 -14.73 -6.31 2.08
N VAL A 226 -14.05 -5.25 1.63
CA VAL A 226 -13.42 -5.20 0.30
C VAL A 226 -12.40 -6.32 0.13
N SER A 227 -11.50 -6.45 1.11
CA SER A 227 -10.48 -7.50 1.12
C SER A 227 -11.10 -8.90 1.18
N ASN A 228 -12.14 -9.09 1.97
CA ASN A 228 -12.87 -10.35 2.01
C ASN A 228 -13.57 -10.68 0.69
N VAL A 229 -14.18 -9.72 -0.02
CA VAL A 229 -14.79 -10.05 -1.32
C VAL A 229 -13.73 -10.58 -2.30
N VAL A 230 -12.53 -9.99 -2.32
CA VAL A 230 -11.42 -10.50 -3.13
C VAL A 230 -11.04 -11.92 -2.70
N PHE A 231 -10.82 -12.14 -1.40
CA PHE A 231 -10.46 -13.45 -0.84
C PHE A 231 -11.49 -14.54 -1.17
N TYR A 232 -12.77 -14.31 -0.85
CA TYR A 232 -13.83 -15.28 -1.11
C TYR A 232 -14.03 -15.53 -2.59
N THR A 233 -13.83 -14.53 -3.45
CA THR A 233 -13.92 -14.71 -4.90
C THR A 233 -12.77 -15.57 -5.43
N LEU A 234 -11.52 -15.30 -5.02
CA LEU A 234 -10.36 -16.13 -5.36
C LEU A 234 -10.57 -17.58 -4.92
N ASN A 235 -11.08 -17.79 -3.70
CA ASN A 235 -11.36 -19.12 -3.19
C ASN A 235 -12.50 -19.81 -3.96
N LYS A 236 -13.59 -19.09 -4.25
CA LYS A 236 -14.75 -19.64 -4.97
C LYS A 236 -14.44 -20.02 -6.41
N LEU A 237 -13.56 -19.27 -7.06
CA LEU A 237 -13.07 -19.54 -8.42
C LEU A 237 -11.87 -20.50 -8.44
N GLU A 238 -11.44 -21.01 -7.27
CA GLU A 238 -10.31 -21.93 -7.11
C GLU A 238 -8.99 -21.40 -7.73
N LEU A 239 -8.75 -20.10 -7.60
CA LEU A 239 -7.58 -19.44 -8.18
C LEU A 239 -6.31 -19.54 -7.32
N PHE A 240 -6.44 -19.86 -6.03
CA PHE A 240 -5.29 -20.15 -5.17
C PHE A 240 -4.58 -21.44 -5.59
N HIS A 241 -3.25 -21.40 -5.58
CA HIS A 241 -2.41 -22.50 -6.02
C HIS A 241 -2.21 -23.58 -4.96
N HIS A 242 -2.18 -23.22 -3.68
CA HIS A 242 -1.94 -24.18 -2.61
C HIS A 242 -3.20 -25.01 -2.29
N LYS A 243 -3.02 -26.32 -2.05
CA LYS A 243 -4.13 -27.24 -1.77
C LYS A 243 -4.73 -27.06 -0.37
N GLU A 244 -3.91 -26.65 0.59
CA GLU A 244 -4.35 -26.39 1.97
C GLU A 244 -4.72 -24.91 2.16
N ARG A 245 -5.84 -24.52 1.55
CA ARG A 245 -6.40 -23.15 1.65
C ARG A 245 -7.34 -22.93 2.84
N ALA A 246 -7.62 -23.99 3.61
CA ALA A 246 -8.56 -23.96 4.72
C ALA A 246 -8.11 -23.06 5.89
N ASN A 247 -6.80 -22.84 6.02
CA ASN A 247 -6.21 -22.02 7.08
C ASN A 247 -5.95 -20.57 6.65
N TYR A 248 -6.33 -20.19 5.43
CA TYR A 248 -6.07 -18.84 4.93
C TYR A 248 -7.00 -17.84 5.61
N ALA A 249 -6.43 -16.76 6.15
CA ALA A 249 -7.19 -15.69 6.77
C ALA A 249 -6.70 -14.32 6.30
N VAL A 250 -7.63 -13.42 5.98
CA VAL A 250 -7.29 -12.03 5.65
C VAL A 250 -6.89 -11.31 6.93
N ARG A 251 -5.69 -10.73 6.93
CA ARG A 251 -5.14 -9.97 8.04
C ARG A 251 -5.00 -8.50 7.63
N ILE A 252 -5.53 -7.62 8.47
CA ILE A 252 -5.45 -6.17 8.31
C ILE A 252 -4.80 -5.61 9.56
N GLU A 253 -3.72 -4.87 9.39
CA GLU A 253 -3.01 -4.19 10.48
C GLU A 253 -2.93 -2.71 10.20
N GLU A 254 -3.31 -1.86 11.15
CA GLU A 254 -2.98 -0.45 11.10
C GLU A 254 -1.49 -0.31 11.46
N VAL A 255 -0.66 0.04 10.48
CA VAL A 255 0.79 0.20 10.67
C VAL A 255 1.08 1.59 11.21
N GLU A 256 0.35 2.59 10.72
CA GLU A 256 0.37 3.97 11.19
C GLU A 256 -1.02 4.55 11.07
N LYS A 257 -1.27 5.69 11.73
CA LYS A 257 -2.57 6.35 11.68
C LYS A 257 -3.01 6.55 10.23
N GLU A 258 -4.14 5.95 9.85
CA GLU A 258 -4.73 6.00 8.49
C GLU A 258 -3.98 5.20 7.40
N TYR A 259 -3.02 4.36 7.78
CA TYR A 259 -2.27 3.44 6.92
C TYR A 259 -2.51 1.98 7.31
N PHE A 260 -3.18 1.25 6.42
CA PHE A 260 -3.55 -0.15 6.65
C PHE A 260 -2.72 -1.07 5.79
N ARG A 261 -2.26 -2.18 6.36
CA ARG A 261 -1.54 -3.23 5.66
C ARG A 261 -2.38 -4.50 5.57
N PHE A 262 -2.61 -4.96 4.34
CA PHE A 262 -3.29 -6.22 4.04
C PHE A 262 -2.27 -7.33 3.82
N SER A 263 -2.57 -8.53 4.31
CA SER A 263 -1.85 -9.77 4.01
C SER A 263 -2.78 -10.98 4.16
N LEU A 264 -2.34 -12.14 3.67
CA LEU A 264 -3.05 -13.41 3.82
C LEU A 264 -2.24 -14.32 4.76
N GLU A 265 -2.74 -14.49 5.98
CA GLU A 265 -2.15 -15.36 6.99
C GLU A 265 -2.32 -16.84 6.59
N GLY A 266 -1.30 -17.66 6.86
CA GLY A 266 -1.28 -19.08 6.50
C GLY A 266 -1.07 -19.36 5.01
N ALA A 267 -0.95 -18.32 4.17
CA ALA A 267 -0.80 -18.48 2.73
C ALA A 267 0.65 -18.62 2.26
N SER A 268 0.83 -19.37 1.17
CA SER A 268 2.11 -19.34 0.45
C SER A 268 2.38 -17.94 -0.11
N LYS A 269 3.66 -17.55 -0.27
CA LYS A 269 4.04 -16.25 -0.86
C LYS A 269 3.31 -16.00 -2.18
N ARG A 270 3.25 -17.02 -3.05
CA ARG A 270 2.57 -16.94 -4.36
C ARG A 270 1.07 -16.62 -4.24
N ASP A 271 0.38 -17.23 -3.30
CA ASP A 271 -1.07 -17.00 -3.10
C ASP A 271 -1.35 -15.67 -2.41
N ASN A 272 -0.49 -15.26 -1.48
CA ASN A 272 -0.53 -13.94 -0.87
C ASN A 272 -0.30 -12.85 -1.94
N ASP A 273 0.71 -12.99 -2.79
CA ASP A 273 0.99 -12.04 -3.87
C ASP A 273 -0.20 -11.94 -4.85
N LEU A 274 -0.79 -13.08 -5.24
CA LEU A 274 -2.01 -13.10 -6.07
C LEU A 274 -3.17 -12.33 -5.41
N PHE A 275 -3.39 -12.55 -4.11
CA PHE A 275 -4.42 -11.84 -3.36
C PHE A 275 -4.17 -10.34 -3.33
N LEU A 276 -2.94 -9.91 -3.02
CA LEU A 276 -2.58 -8.50 -2.91
C LEU A 276 -2.62 -7.78 -4.26
N GLU A 277 -2.16 -8.41 -5.34
CA GLU A 277 -2.26 -7.88 -6.71
C GLU A 277 -3.73 -7.74 -7.14
N THR A 278 -4.58 -8.70 -6.78
CA THR A 278 -6.01 -8.62 -7.11
C THR A 278 -6.70 -7.52 -6.30
N LEU A 279 -6.33 -7.37 -5.03
CA LEU A 279 -6.86 -6.34 -4.14
C LEU A 279 -6.41 -4.93 -4.54
N SER A 280 -5.14 -4.75 -4.96
CA SER A 280 -4.61 -3.43 -5.34
C SER A 280 -5.40 -2.79 -6.48
N GLN A 281 -5.88 -3.61 -7.42
CA GLN A 281 -6.67 -3.18 -8.58
C GLN A 281 -7.99 -2.48 -8.18
N LEU A 282 -8.51 -2.69 -6.97
CA LEU A 282 -9.72 -2.00 -6.49
C LEU A 282 -9.46 -0.56 -6.06
N PHE A 283 -8.20 -0.23 -5.77
CA PHE A 283 -7.79 1.09 -5.30
C PHE A 283 -7.00 1.87 -6.36
N GLU A 284 -6.59 1.20 -7.43
CA GLU A 284 -5.89 1.80 -8.56
C GLU A 284 -6.86 2.58 -9.49
N PRO A 285 -6.36 3.58 -10.23
CA PRO A 285 -7.15 4.24 -11.26
C PRO A 285 -7.75 3.23 -12.24
N LEU A 286 -9.00 3.47 -12.65
CA LEU A 286 -9.71 2.60 -13.60
C LEU A 286 -9.07 2.67 -15.00
N GLU A 287 -7.98 1.95 -15.28
CA GLU A 287 -7.33 2.05 -16.58
C GLU A 287 -8.14 1.37 -17.71
N ARG A 288 -8.19 0.04 -17.73
CA ARG A 288 -8.85 -0.73 -18.81
C ARG A 288 -9.50 -2.03 -18.31
N PRO A 289 -10.35 -1.99 -17.27
CA PRO A 289 -11.03 -3.20 -16.83
C PRO A 289 -12.00 -3.70 -17.91
N LYS A 290 -12.08 -5.02 -18.10
CA LYS A 290 -13.00 -5.65 -19.08
C LYS A 290 -14.46 -5.55 -18.64
N TYR A 291 -14.68 -5.59 -17.33
CA TYR A 291 -15.98 -5.42 -16.69
C TYR A 291 -15.86 -4.44 -15.54
N ILE A 292 -16.96 -3.76 -15.24
CA ILE A 292 -17.08 -2.83 -14.10
C ILE A 292 -18.34 -3.18 -13.30
N ILE A 293 -18.28 -2.94 -12.00
CA ILE A 293 -19.44 -2.92 -11.13
C ILE A 293 -19.89 -1.47 -10.98
N VAL A 294 -21.15 -1.21 -11.27
CA VAL A 294 -21.79 0.09 -11.04
C VAL A 294 -22.72 -0.04 -9.85
N VAL A 295 -22.44 0.73 -8.80
CA VAL A 295 -23.23 0.80 -7.58
C VAL A 295 -24.02 2.11 -7.60
N HIS A 296 -25.34 2.04 -7.51
CA HIS A 296 -26.20 3.21 -7.47
C HIS A 296 -26.69 3.50 -6.04
N PHE A 297 -26.60 4.75 -5.61
CA PHE A 297 -27.06 5.18 -4.29
C PHE A 297 -27.46 6.65 -4.25
N LEU A 298 -28.62 6.97 -3.65
CA LEU A 298 -29.10 8.35 -3.39
C LEU A 298 -28.84 9.37 -4.53
N GLY A 299 -29.13 8.98 -5.78
CA GLY A 299 -28.93 9.85 -6.96
C GLY A 299 -27.49 9.97 -7.44
N GLN A 300 -26.54 9.31 -6.78
CA GLN A 300 -25.15 9.15 -7.15
C GLN A 300 -24.87 7.72 -7.63
N GLN A 301 -23.67 7.54 -8.18
CA GLN A 301 -23.17 6.25 -8.65
C GLN A 301 -21.67 6.17 -8.41
N GLU A 302 -21.19 5.00 -8.03
CA GLU A 302 -19.77 4.70 -7.94
C GLU A 302 -19.45 3.50 -8.84
N VAL A 303 -18.27 3.55 -9.47
CA VAL A 303 -17.82 2.55 -10.42
C VAL A 303 -16.58 1.87 -9.86
N PHE A 304 -16.66 0.57 -9.68
CA PHE A 304 -15.55 -0.27 -9.23
C PHE A 304 -15.06 -1.14 -10.39
N PRO A 305 -13.74 -1.36 -10.51
CA PRO A 305 -13.24 -2.30 -11.48
C PRO A 305 -13.61 -3.73 -11.06
N VAL A 306 -13.83 -4.60 -12.05
CA VAL A 306 -13.69 -6.04 -11.83
C VAL A 306 -12.23 -6.39 -12.06
N PRO A 307 -11.49 -6.86 -11.04
CA PRO A 307 -10.09 -7.26 -11.18
C PRO A 307 -9.86 -8.24 -12.34
N HIS A 308 -8.69 -8.19 -12.97
CA HIS A 308 -8.38 -8.94 -14.19
C HIS A 308 -8.61 -10.45 -14.03
N HIS A 309 -8.24 -11.03 -12.88
CA HIS A 309 -8.46 -12.45 -12.58
C HIS A 309 -9.94 -12.83 -12.51
N PHE A 310 -10.82 -11.90 -12.13
CA PHE A 310 -12.28 -12.12 -12.10
C PHE A 310 -12.94 -11.73 -13.43
N GLY A 311 -12.29 -10.87 -14.21
CA GLY A 311 -12.80 -10.34 -15.48
C GLY A 311 -12.45 -11.17 -16.72
N VAL A 312 -11.86 -12.36 -16.56
CA VAL A 312 -11.45 -13.22 -17.69
C VAL A 312 -12.65 -13.56 -18.59
N ASN A 313 -13.76 -13.97 -17.98
CA ASN A 313 -15.02 -14.25 -18.66
C ASN A 313 -16.20 -13.67 -17.85
N ARG A 314 -17.40 -13.69 -18.46
CA ARG A 314 -18.59 -13.12 -17.82
C ARG A 314 -19.01 -13.90 -16.57
N GLU A 315 -18.89 -15.22 -16.60
CA GLU A 315 -19.27 -16.12 -15.51
C GLU A 315 -18.48 -15.82 -14.22
N SER A 316 -17.17 -15.65 -14.34
CA SER A 316 -16.28 -15.29 -13.21
C SER A 316 -16.61 -13.90 -12.65
N ALA A 317 -16.92 -12.95 -13.54
CA ALA A 317 -17.31 -11.60 -13.14
C ALA A 317 -18.69 -11.59 -12.44
N GLU A 318 -19.60 -12.50 -12.81
CA GLU A 318 -20.88 -12.71 -12.14
C GLU A 318 -20.72 -13.36 -10.75
N VAL A 319 -19.77 -14.29 -10.59
CA VAL A 319 -19.40 -14.83 -9.27
C VAL A 319 -18.88 -13.72 -8.36
N TYR A 320 -17.97 -12.88 -8.86
CA TYR A 320 -17.47 -11.71 -8.12
C TYR A 320 -18.61 -10.76 -7.72
N LEU A 321 -19.51 -10.41 -8.65
CA LEU A 321 -20.67 -9.56 -8.37
C LEU A 321 -21.58 -10.17 -7.29
N LYS A 322 -21.80 -11.49 -7.32
CA LYS A 322 -22.63 -12.18 -6.31
C LYS A 322 -22.02 -12.05 -4.92
N ILE A 323 -20.73 -12.35 -4.78
CA ILE A 323 -20.03 -12.21 -3.50
C ILE A 323 -20.00 -10.75 -3.06
N TRP A 324 -19.78 -9.80 -3.97
CA TRP A 324 -19.85 -8.37 -3.66
C TRP A 324 -21.21 -7.97 -3.08
N LYS A 325 -22.32 -8.46 -3.64
CA LYS A 325 -23.68 -8.25 -3.10
C LYS A 325 -23.87 -8.86 -1.71
N ASP A 326 -23.26 -10.01 -1.44
CA ASP A 326 -23.36 -10.68 -0.14
C ASP A 326 -22.63 -9.89 0.98
N PHE A 327 -21.53 -9.22 0.66
CA PHE A 327 -20.78 -8.36 1.62
C PHE A 327 -21.34 -6.93 1.73
N PHE A 328 -21.91 -6.42 0.63
CA PHE A 328 -22.43 -5.05 0.53
C PHE A 328 -23.96 -5.05 0.35
N VAL A 329 -24.65 -5.71 1.29
CA VAL A 329 -26.11 -5.87 1.31
C VAL A 329 -26.87 -4.54 1.35
N GLU A 330 -26.20 -3.45 1.72
CA GLU A 330 -26.79 -2.12 1.82
C GLU A 330 -27.18 -1.53 0.45
N PHE A 331 -26.58 -2.03 -0.64
CA PHE A 331 -26.83 -1.51 -1.98
C PHE A 331 -27.81 -2.38 -2.76
N ASN A 332 -29.00 -1.86 -2.97
CA ASN A 332 -30.07 -2.59 -3.66
C ASN A 332 -29.91 -2.62 -5.18
N LYS A 333 -29.17 -1.67 -5.76
CA LYS A 333 -28.98 -1.56 -7.21
C LYS A 333 -27.50 -1.60 -7.56
N ILE A 334 -27.04 -2.79 -7.91
CA ILE A 334 -25.68 -3.07 -8.37
C ILE A 334 -25.73 -3.83 -9.69
N GLU A 335 -25.03 -3.29 -10.70
CA GLU A 335 -25.01 -3.79 -12.08
C GLU A 335 -23.59 -4.19 -12.49
N LEU A 336 -23.47 -5.29 -13.24
CA LEU A 336 -22.22 -5.72 -13.89
C LEU A 336 -22.29 -5.35 -15.37
N LEU A 337 -21.40 -4.46 -15.80
CA LEU A 337 -21.36 -3.96 -17.18
C LEU A 337 -20.04 -4.34 -17.86
N SER A 338 -20.12 -4.69 -19.15
CA SER A 338 -18.95 -4.82 -20.01
C SER A 338 -18.53 -3.45 -20.53
N THR A 339 -17.24 -3.14 -20.44
CA THR A 339 -16.69 -1.85 -20.89
C THR A 339 -16.59 -1.73 -22.42
N TYR A 340 -16.85 -2.83 -23.15
CA TYR A 340 -16.98 -2.83 -24.61
C TYR A 340 -18.37 -2.38 -25.10
N LYS A 341 -19.38 -2.39 -24.24
CA LYS A 341 -20.73 -1.91 -24.59
C LYS A 341 -20.84 -0.42 -24.28
N ASP A 342 -21.66 0.29 -25.05
CA ASP A 342 -21.80 1.76 -24.95
C ASP A 342 -22.08 2.23 -23.52
N LEU A 343 -23.05 1.59 -22.84
CA LEU A 343 -23.39 1.93 -21.47
C LEU A 343 -22.20 1.75 -20.51
N GLY A 344 -21.51 0.60 -20.55
CA GLY A 344 -20.36 0.36 -19.68
C GLY A 344 -19.18 1.29 -19.98
N ARG A 345 -18.96 1.62 -21.26
CA ARG A 345 -17.95 2.59 -21.68
C ARG A 345 -18.25 3.99 -21.15
N GLU A 346 -19.51 4.41 -21.16
CA GLU A 346 -19.95 5.69 -20.62
C GLU A 346 -19.65 5.81 -19.12
N TYR A 347 -20.02 4.80 -18.32
CA TYR A 347 -19.71 4.77 -16.88
C TYR A 347 -18.20 4.82 -16.60
N LEU A 348 -17.41 4.04 -17.34
CA LEU A 348 -15.96 4.01 -17.20
C LEU A 348 -15.35 5.40 -17.47
N LEU A 349 -15.77 6.08 -18.54
CA LEU A 349 -15.25 7.40 -18.89
C LEU A 349 -15.62 8.46 -17.84
N LYS A 350 -16.85 8.43 -17.32
CA LYS A 350 -17.28 9.33 -16.23
C LYS A 350 -16.45 9.11 -14.98
N ALA A 351 -16.21 7.86 -14.60
CA ALA A 351 -15.43 7.52 -13.42
C ALA A 351 -13.95 7.92 -13.57
N LYS A 352 -13.36 7.72 -14.75
CA LYS A 352 -12.02 8.23 -15.08
C LYS A 352 -11.93 9.75 -14.96
N ALA A 353 -12.88 10.48 -15.56
CA ALA A 353 -12.89 11.94 -15.50
C ALA A 353 -12.99 12.45 -14.06
N LYS A 354 -13.82 11.80 -13.23
CA LYS A 354 -13.91 12.06 -11.78
C LYS A 354 -12.57 11.82 -11.08
N TYR A 355 -11.93 10.68 -11.31
CA TYR A 355 -10.62 10.35 -10.73
C TYR A 355 -9.54 11.38 -11.10
N TYR A 356 -9.44 11.77 -12.37
CA TYR A 356 -8.48 12.78 -12.84
C TYR A 356 -8.75 14.17 -12.26
N ALA A 357 -10.01 14.57 -12.13
CA ALA A 357 -10.38 15.85 -11.53
C ALA A 357 -10.04 15.94 -10.04
N GLU A 358 -9.97 14.79 -9.36
CA GLU A 358 -9.70 14.72 -7.93
C GLU A 358 -8.19 14.71 -7.58
N GLN A 359 -7.28 14.65 -8.57
CA GLN A 359 -5.82 14.56 -8.38
C GLN A 359 -5.42 13.56 -7.27
N ASN A 360 -6.04 12.37 -7.28
CA ASN A 360 -5.76 11.36 -6.25
C ASN A 360 -4.36 10.76 -6.49
N GLU A 361 -3.45 11.02 -5.55
CA GLU A 361 -2.17 10.34 -5.38
C GLU A 361 -2.36 8.82 -5.29
N MET A 362 -1.33 8.04 -5.66
CA MET A 362 -1.39 6.58 -5.53
C MET A 362 -1.57 6.17 -4.07
N ASN A 363 -2.74 5.61 -3.76
CA ASN A 363 -3.14 5.26 -2.40
C ASN A 363 -2.66 3.88 -1.96
N THR A 364 -2.13 3.06 -2.88
CA THR A 364 -1.70 1.68 -2.61
C THR A 364 -0.23 1.44 -2.93
N ARG A 365 0.43 0.66 -2.07
CA ARG A 365 1.84 0.28 -2.26
C ARG A 365 2.07 -1.15 -1.78
N LEU A 366 2.63 -1.99 -2.64
CA LEU A 366 3.06 -3.34 -2.26
C LEU A 366 4.45 -3.26 -1.61
N ILE A 367 4.55 -3.73 -0.37
CA ILE A 367 5.75 -3.69 0.48
C ILE A 367 5.97 -5.07 1.09
N GLU A 368 7.20 -5.58 1.00
CA GLU A 368 7.64 -6.75 1.76
C GLU A 368 8.14 -6.34 3.14
N ARG A 369 7.74 -7.08 4.18
CA ARG A 369 8.21 -6.92 5.57
C ARG A 369 8.71 -8.25 6.11
N TRP A 370 9.74 -8.20 6.94
CA TRP A 370 10.26 -9.36 7.66
C TRP A 370 9.35 -9.68 8.87
N GLU A 371 8.79 -10.88 8.91
CA GLU A 371 7.75 -11.34 9.87
C GLU A 371 7.92 -12.79 10.33
#